data_AF-A0A968QXX8-F1
#
_entry.id   AF-A0A968QXX8-F1
#
_cell.length_a   1.000
_cell.length_b   1.000
_cell.length_c   1.000
_cell.angle_alpha   90.00
_cell.angle_beta   90.00
_cell.angle_gamma   90.00
#
_symmetry.space_group_name_H-M   'P 1'
#
loop_
_entity.id
_entity.type
_entity.pdbx_description
1 polymer ?
#
loop_
_entity_poly.entity_id
_entity_poly.type
_entity_poly.pdbx_seq_one_letter_code
_entity_poly.pdbx_strand_id
1 'polypeptide(L)'
;MKTVRGIEAVTPFVEVQTMIRTSKGVSGALVRGILPESAENVIRTLKSPVLSTLDNGSDTPRIILGKELAFNSGIPKGIRYI
;
A
#
# COMPACT_ATOMS: atom_id res chain seq x y z
N MET A 1 2.43 -23.10 2.06
CA MET A 1 1.10 -22.81 1.49
C MET A 1 0.66 -24.00 0.64
N LYS A 2 -0.61 -24.43 0.68
CA LYS A 2 -1.08 -25.54 -0.18
C LYS A 2 -1.31 -25.01 -1.59
N THR A 3 -0.63 -25.58 -2.58
CA THR A 3 -0.81 -25.25 -4.00
C THR A 3 -2.15 -25.78 -4.49
N VAL A 4 -3.02 -24.89 -4.96
CA VAL A 4 -4.31 -25.23 -5.58
C VAL A 4 -4.14 -25.15 -7.10
N ARG A 5 -4.54 -26.19 -7.83
CA ARG A 5 -4.44 -26.22 -9.30
C ARG A 5 -5.21 -25.05 -9.91
N GLY A 6 -4.59 -24.36 -10.87
CA GLY A 6 -5.18 -23.21 -11.57
C GLY A 6 -4.97 -21.84 -10.90
N ILE A 7 -4.30 -21.79 -9.74
CA ILE A 7 -3.93 -20.53 -9.10
C ILE A 7 -2.52 -20.12 -9.55
N GLU A 8 -2.41 -18.94 -10.18
CA GLU A 8 -1.15 -18.38 -10.69
C GLU A 8 -0.28 -17.80 -9.57
N ALA A 9 -0.89 -17.08 -8.62
CA ALA A 9 -0.18 -16.39 -7.55
C ALA A 9 -1.10 -16.12 -6.35
N VAL A 10 -0.49 -15.91 -5.18
CA VAL A 10 -1.16 -15.69 -3.91
C VAL A 10 -0.32 -14.77 -3.03
N THR A 11 -0.98 -13.89 -2.29
CA THR A 11 -0.36 -13.02 -1.29
C THR A 11 -1.37 -12.78 -0.16
N PRO A 12 -0.96 -12.85 1.12
CA PRO A 12 -1.84 -12.49 2.23
C PRO A 12 -2.06 -10.97 2.26
N PHE A 13 -3.23 -10.55 2.75
CA PHE A 13 -3.52 -9.14 2.99
C PHE A 13 -4.45 -8.94 4.20
N VAL A 14 -4.43 -7.73 4.76
CA VAL A 14 -5.38 -7.23 5.76
C VAL A 14 -6.03 -5.98 5.19
N GLU A 15 -7.35 -5.87 5.30
CA GLU A 15 -8.11 -4.74 4.78
C GLU A 15 -8.81 -3.98 5.90
N VAL A 16 -8.68 -2.66 5.88
CA VAL A 16 -9.31 -1.76 6.86
C VAL A 16 -9.89 -0.55 6.14
N GLN A 17 -11.13 -0.20 6.45
CA GLN A 17 -11.73 1.05 6.00
C GLN A 17 -11.49 2.14 7.05
N THR A 18 -10.95 3.29 6.62
CA THR A 18 -10.59 4.39 7.54
C THR A 18 -10.67 5.76 6.86
N MET A 19 -10.38 6.82 7.62
CA MET A 19 -10.23 8.19 7.14
C MET A 19 -8.76 8.62 7.26
N ILE A 20 -8.21 9.17 6.18
CA ILE A 20 -6.88 9.80 6.17
C ILE A 20 -7.09 11.31 6.34
N ARG A 21 -6.47 11.87 7.38
CA ARG A 21 -6.49 13.31 7.67
C ARG A 21 -5.14 13.91 7.30
N THR A 22 -5.16 15.00 6.53
CA THR A 22 -3.99 15.84 6.25
C THR A 22 -4.29 17.29 6.57
N SER A 23 -3.30 18.17 6.38
CA SER A 23 -3.50 19.62 6.49
C SER A 23 -4.49 20.19 5.45
N LYS A 24 -4.77 19.45 4.36
CA LYS A 24 -5.70 19.90 3.30
C LYS A 24 -7.13 19.40 3.46
N GLY A 25 -7.37 18.43 4.34
CA GLY A 25 -8.71 17.89 4.55
C GLY A 25 -8.72 16.45 5.05
N VAL A 26 -9.85 15.77 4.83
CA VAL A 26 -10.07 14.38 5.23
C VAL A 26 -10.59 13.60 4.03
N SER A 27 -9.98 12.44 3.75
CA SER A 27 -10.40 11.55 2.68
C SER A 27 -10.71 10.15 3.24
N GLY A 28 -11.80 9.55 2.78
CA GLY A 28 -12.04 8.12 3.03
C GLY A 28 -11.02 7.27 2.28
N ALA A 29 -10.56 6.18 2.89
CA ALA A 29 -9.59 5.27 2.30
C ALA A 29 -9.87 3.81 2.69
N LEU A 30 -9.60 2.92 1.73
CA LEU A 30 -9.45 1.49 1.98
C LEU A 30 -7.96 1.19 2.07
N VAL A 31 -7.51 0.83 3.26
CA VAL A 31 -6.10 0.51 3.53
C VAL A 31 -5.92 -0.99 3.42
N ARG A 32 -4.92 -1.40 2.62
CA ARG A 32 -4.52 -2.80 2.46
C ARG A 32 -3.11 -2.99 3.01
N GLY A 33 -3.01 -3.69 4.15
CA GLY A 33 -1.75 -4.27 4.58
C GLY A 33 -1.43 -5.46 3.68
N ILE A 34 -0.29 -5.44 3.03
CA ILE A 34 0.16 -6.49 2.09
C ILE A 34 1.53 -7.00 2.52
N LEU A 35 1.87 -8.21 2.09
CA LEU A 35 3.22 -8.74 2.23
C LEU A 35 4.06 -8.37 1.00
N PRO A 36 4.99 -7.39 1.08
CA PRO A 36 5.62 -6.80 -0.10
C PRO A 36 6.36 -7.83 -0.98
N GLU A 37 6.98 -8.84 -0.38
CA GLU A 37 7.76 -9.88 -1.09
C GLU A 37 6.92 -10.75 -2.04
N SER A 38 5.60 -10.81 -1.84
CA SER A 38 4.70 -11.63 -2.66
C SER A 38 3.63 -10.82 -3.39
N ALA A 39 3.48 -9.55 -3.03
CA ALA A 39 2.39 -8.70 -3.52
C ALA A 39 2.47 -8.43 -5.03
N GLU A 40 3.66 -8.30 -5.62
CA GLU A 40 3.79 -8.03 -7.06
C GLU A 40 3.28 -9.18 -7.95
N ASN A 41 3.27 -10.40 -7.43
CA ASN A 41 2.78 -11.58 -8.15
C ASN A 41 1.25 -11.53 -8.33
N VAL A 42 0.54 -10.76 -7.49
CA VAL A 42 -0.92 -10.61 -7.53
C VAL A 42 -1.33 -9.20 -8.00
N ILE A 43 -0.67 -8.15 -7.49
CA ILE A 43 -0.96 -6.74 -7.78
C ILE A 43 -0.03 -6.23 -8.88
N ARG A 44 -0.35 -6.56 -10.13
CA ARG A 44 0.52 -6.31 -11.31
C ARG A 44 0.91 -4.84 -11.54
N THR A 45 0.13 -3.89 -11.02
CA THR A 45 0.36 -2.45 -11.12
C THR A 45 1.39 -1.92 -10.12
N LEU A 46 1.68 -2.66 -9.04
CA LEU A 46 2.73 -2.34 -8.07
C LEU A 46 3.97 -3.17 -8.41
N LYS A 47 5.10 -2.51 -8.67
CA LYS A 47 6.37 -3.16 -8.99
C LYS A 47 7.29 -3.19 -7.77
N SER A 48 8.18 -4.19 -7.72
CA SER A 48 9.18 -4.36 -6.65
C SER A 48 9.84 -3.06 -6.15
N PRO A 49 10.30 -2.11 -7.01
CA PRO A 49 10.94 -0.88 -6.52
C PRO A 49 10.04 0.02 -5.68
N VAL A 50 8.71 -0.05 -5.86
CA VAL A 50 7.74 0.71 -5.06
C VAL A 50 7.39 -0.07 -3.79
N LEU A 51 7.22 -1.39 -3.91
CA LEU A 51 6.88 -2.27 -2.78
C LEU A 51 8.01 -2.36 -1.75
N SER A 52 9.26 -2.38 -2.20
CA SER A 52 10.45 -2.36 -1.33
C SER A 52 10.55 -1.07 -0.51
N THR A 53 9.85 0.00 -0.89
CA THR A 53 9.79 1.20 -0.05
C THR A 53 8.97 0.99 1.21
N LEU A 54 8.08 -0.01 1.28
CA LEU A 54 7.27 -0.27 2.48
C LEU A 54 8.10 -0.84 3.63
N ASP A 55 9.14 -1.60 3.31
CA ASP A 55 10.05 -2.19 4.29
C ASP A 55 11.33 -1.35 4.38
N ASN A 56 11.60 -0.76 5.54
CA ASN A 56 12.75 0.14 5.71
C ASN A 56 13.42 0.02 7.08
N GLY A 57 13.08 -1.01 7.88
CA GLY A 57 13.66 -1.20 9.23
C GLY A 57 13.55 0.02 10.15
N SER A 58 12.58 0.91 9.90
CA SER A 58 12.37 2.18 10.60
C SER A 58 11.05 2.10 11.35
N ASP A 59 11.02 2.66 12.57
CA ASP A 59 9.81 2.70 13.40
C ASP A 59 8.65 3.52 12.82
N THR A 60 8.90 4.28 11.74
CA THR A 60 7.82 5.01 11.05
C THR A 60 7.19 4.16 9.96
N PRO A 61 5.88 3.87 10.03
CA PRO A 61 5.19 3.14 8.99
C PRO A 61 5.22 3.92 7.67
N ARG A 62 5.24 3.17 6.56
CA ARG A 62 5.20 3.73 5.21
C ARG A 62 3.92 3.29 4.51
N ILE A 63 3.40 4.16 3.65
CA ILE A 63 2.17 3.92 2.90
C ILE A 63 2.36 4.29 1.43
N ILE A 64 1.81 3.46 0.55
CA ILE A 64 1.65 3.79 -0.86
C ILE A 64 0.25 4.34 -1.04
N LEU A 65 0.14 5.55 -1.59
CA LEU A 65 -1.14 6.18 -1.89
C LEU A 65 -1.42 6.15 -3.39
N GLY A 66 -2.68 5.93 -3.75
CA GLY A 66 -3.14 6.15 -5.11
C GLY A 66 -2.91 7.62 -5.53
N LYS A 67 -2.61 7.83 -6.82
CA LYS A 67 -2.24 9.15 -7.35
C LYS A 67 -3.26 10.24 -7.01
N GLU A 68 -4.54 9.95 -7.16
CA GLU A 68 -5.63 10.89 -6.89
C GLU A 68 -5.77 11.20 -5.40
N LEU A 69 -5.72 10.17 -4.55
CA LEU A 69 -5.76 10.35 -3.10
C LEU A 69 -4.59 11.18 -2.59
N ALA A 70 -3.38 10.95 -3.10
CA ALA A 70 -2.21 11.76 -2.78
C ALA A 70 -2.39 13.21 -3.24
N PHE A 71 -2.86 13.42 -4.47
CA PHE A 71 -3.08 14.76 -5.04
C PHE A 71 -4.11 15.57 -4.23
N ASN A 72 -5.28 14.99 -3.97
CA ASN A 72 -6.37 15.63 -3.22
C ASN A 72 -6.01 15.85 -1.75
N SER A 73 -5.21 14.95 -1.16
CA SER A 73 -4.72 15.10 0.21
C SER A 73 -3.54 16.06 0.32
N GLY A 74 -3.03 16.58 -0.80
CA GLY A 74 -1.89 17.50 -0.82
C GLY A 74 -0.55 16.88 -0.53
N ILE A 75 -0.43 15.56 -0.70
CA ILE A 75 0.78 14.80 -0.41
C ILE A 75 1.62 14.73 -1.69
N PRO A 76 2.77 15.43 -1.77
CA PRO A 76 3.69 15.27 -2.88
C PRO A 76 4.35 13.89 -2.84
N LYS A 77 4.77 13.39 -4.02
CA LYS A 77 5.45 12.10 -4.15
C LYS A 77 6.68 12.05 -3.22
N GLY A 78 6.69 11.13 -2.26
CA GLY A 78 7.85 10.87 -1.40
C GLY A 78 7.78 11.41 0.04
N ILE A 79 6.67 11.99 0.50
CA ILE A 79 6.54 12.44 1.91
C ILE A 79 5.88 11.38 2.80
N ARG A 80 6.49 11.18 3.98
CA ARG A 80 6.01 10.38 5.13
C ARG A 80 4.88 11.12 5.85
N TYR A 81 3.86 10.39 6.31
CA TYR A 81 2.97 10.85 7.38
C TYR A 81 2.93 9.80 8.49
N ILE A 82 2.98 10.32 9.71
CA ILE A 82 2.84 9.67 11.01
C ILE A 82 1.36 9.48 11.35
#